data_AF-A0A559IXR7-F1
#
_entry.id   AF-A0A559IXR7-F1
#
_cell.length_a   1.000
_cell.length_b   1.000
_cell.length_c   1.000
_cell.angle_alpha   90.00
_cell.angle_beta   90.00
_cell.angle_gamma   90.00
#
_symmetry.space_group_name_H-M   'P 1'
#
loop_
_entity.id
_entity.type
_entity.pdbx_description
1 polymer ?
#
loop_
_entity_poly.entity_id
_entity_poly.type
_entity_poly.pdbx_seq_one_letter_code
_entity_poly.pdbx_strand_id
1 'polypeptide(L)'
;MNLSYILYTVLLILVWVLLLTGFIIKRNTKFIRGYLWVSVPCISLLLLYFWNTSLNNYVRSYLFAAHTYTCEYYDSLKPHSLPLPKRSVLKGKSDACSPFYLTFSKDKDVISFYETVLIEWKNKKLISGFHYAERDHQYGGKEKGYVASIPDGATLDIFIHVLQDSYEGQMLSIRFKRSG
;
A
#
# COMPACT_ATOMS: atom_id res chain seq x y z
N MET A 1 -8.97 8.41 -10.84
CA MET A 1 -7.93 9.40 -11.17
C MET A 1 -7.87 10.40 -10.02
N ASN A 2 -6.79 10.43 -9.24
CA ASN A 2 -6.72 11.31 -8.06
C ASN A 2 -6.47 12.77 -8.49
N LEU A 3 -7.32 13.70 -8.01
CA LEU A 3 -7.23 15.13 -8.33
C LEU A 3 -5.86 15.73 -7.95
N SER A 4 -5.25 15.21 -6.88
CA SER A 4 -3.92 15.62 -6.43
C SER A 4 -2.82 15.36 -7.47
N TYR A 5 -2.91 14.28 -8.26
CA TYR A 5 -1.90 14.01 -9.31
C TYR A 5 -1.96 15.01 -10.45
N ILE A 6 -3.14 15.54 -10.77
CA ILE A 6 -3.31 16.61 -11.78
C ILE A 6 -2.64 17.89 -11.27
N LEU A 7 -2.81 18.23 -9.99
CA LEU A 7 -2.16 19.40 -9.39
C LEU A 7 -0.63 19.25 -9.42
N TYR A 8 -0.11 18.08 -9.07
CA TYR A 8 1.33 17.82 -9.10
C TYR A 8 1.92 17.88 -10.50
N THR A 9 1.23 17.35 -11.53
CA THR A 9 1.73 17.46 -12.91
C THR A 9 1.70 18.89 -13.42
N VAL A 10 0.67 19.68 -13.09
CA VAL A 10 0.62 21.12 -13.45
C VAL A 10 1.77 21.88 -12.80
N LEU A 11 2.02 21.67 -11.50
CA LEU A 11 3.13 22.29 -10.79
C LEU A 11 4.50 21.86 -11.35
N LEU A 12 4.67 20.58 -11.67
CA LEU A 12 5.91 20.05 -12.27
C LEU A 12 6.21 20.74 -13.61
N ILE A 13 5.21 20.87 -14.48
CA ILE A 13 5.34 21.52 -15.79
C ILE A 13 5.66 23.01 -15.59
N LEU A 14 4.98 23.69 -14.67
CA LEU A 14 5.23 25.11 -14.34
C LEU A 14 6.68 25.34 -13.89
N VAL A 15 7.18 24.53 -12.96
CA VAL A 15 8.57 24.62 -12.48
C VAL A 15 9.55 24.38 -13.63
N TRP A 16 9.28 23.39 -14.48
CA TRP A 16 10.14 23.12 -15.63
C TRP A 16 10.19 24.28 -16.62
N VAL A 17 9.05 24.88 -16.93
CA VAL A 17 8.95 26.06 -17.80
C VAL A 17 9.70 27.25 -17.20
N LEU A 18 9.56 27.52 -15.89
CA LEU A 18 10.27 28.59 -15.21
C LEU A 18 11.79 28.40 -15.22
N LEU A 19 12.27 27.17 -15.02
CA LEU A 19 13.69 26.85 -15.13
C LEU A 19 14.19 27.08 -16.56
N LEU A 20 13.41 26.64 -17.55
CA LEU A 20 13.73 26.80 -18.96
C LEU A 20 13.81 28.28 -19.39
N THR A 21 12.88 29.13 -18.95
CA THR A 21 12.93 30.58 -19.22
C THR A 21 14.16 31.23 -18.56
N GLY A 22 14.51 30.84 -17.34
CA GLY A 22 15.74 31.29 -16.67
C GLY A 22 17.02 30.96 -17.45
N PHE A 23 17.09 29.76 -18.04
CA PHE A 23 18.22 29.36 -18.90
C PHE A 23 18.25 30.12 -20.24
N ILE A 24 17.08 30.41 -20.83
CA ILE A 24 16.97 31.17 -22.09
C ILE A 24 17.48 32.62 -21.91
N ILE A 25 17.16 33.26 -20.78
CA ILE A 25 17.61 34.63 -20.46
C ILE A 25 19.14 34.72 -20.46
N LYS A 26 19.84 33.68 -19.96
CA LYS A 26 21.31 33.62 -19.97
C LYS A 26 21.93 33.39 -21.36
N ARG A 27 21.13 33.23 -22.43
CA ARG A 27 21.56 33.07 -23.84
C ARG A 27 22.65 32.01 -24.10
N ASN A 28 22.80 31.03 -23.23
CA ASN A 28 23.84 30.01 -23.36
C ASN A 28 23.32 28.75 -24.07
N THR A 29 23.37 28.75 -25.40
CA THR A 29 22.76 27.72 -26.26
C THR A 29 23.29 26.30 -26.01
N LYS A 30 24.57 26.14 -25.63
CA LYS A 30 25.13 24.82 -25.29
C LYS A 30 24.51 24.23 -24.02
N PHE A 31 24.33 25.06 -22.99
CA PHE A 31 23.72 24.65 -21.73
C PHE A 31 22.21 24.38 -21.88
N ILE A 32 21.50 25.18 -22.67
CA ILE A 32 20.08 24.96 -22.97
C ILE A 32 19.86 23.60 -23.65
N ARG A 33 20.69 23.26 -24.64
CA ARG A 33 20.60 21.98 -25.35
C ARG A 33 20.85 20.79 -24.40
N GLY A 34 21.87 20.87 -23.55
CA GLY A 34 22.15 19.84 -22.55
C GLY A 34 21.01 19.70 -21.52
N TYR A 35 20.48 20.82 -21.03
CA TYR A 35 19.35 20.83 -20.11
C TYR A 35 18.11 20.16 -20.72
N LEU A 36 17.76 20.47 -21.98
CA LEU A 36 16.62 19.85 -22.65
C LEU A 36 16.81 18.34 -22.81
N TRP A 37 18.01 17.90 -23.22
CA TRP A 37 18.31 16.47 -23.39
C TRP A 37 18.17 15.66 -22.11
N VAL A 38 18.44 16.26 -20.94
CA VAL A 38 18.31 15.58 -19.64
C VAL A 38 16.92 15.76 -19.04
N SER A 39 16.37 16.98 -19.08
CA SER A 39 15.12 17.32 -18.40
C SER A 39 13.88 16.73 -19.08
N VAL A 40 13.85 16.66 -20.42
CA VAL A 40 12.73 16.07 -21.17
C VAL A 40 12.50 14.60 -20.77
N PRO A 41 13.49 13.69 -20.88
CA PRO A 41 13.27 12.30 -20.49
C PRO A 41 12.98 12.15 -18.99
N CYS A 42 13.62 12.96 -18.14
CA CYS A 42 13.38 12.94 -16.70
C CYS A 42 11.92 13.31 -16.37
N ILE A 43 11.39 14.36 -16.99
CA ILE A 43 10.00 14.78 -16.82
C ILE A 43 9.02 13.79 -17.43
N SER A 44 9.32 13.24 -18.60
CA SER A 44 8.49 12.19 -19.18
C SER A 44 8.36 10.99 -18.24
N LEU A 45 9.45 10.56 -17.59
CA LEU A 45 9.42 9.50 -16.59
C LEU A 45 8.60 9.88 -15.35
N LEU A 46 8.74 11.11 -14.85
CA LEU A 46 7.96 11.59 -13.71
C LEU A 46 6.46 11.69 -14.04
N LEU A 47 6.10 12.18 -15.23
CA LEU A 47 4.72 12.22 -15.70
C LEU A 47 4.15 10.82 -15.84
N LEU A 48 4.89 9.87 -16.42
CA LEU A 48 4.49 8.46 -16.48
C LEU A 48 4.29 7.86 -15.09
N TYR A 49 5.15 8.19 -14.12
CA TYR A 49 5.01 7.75 -12.73
C TYR A 49 3.73 8.30 -12.05
N PHE A 50 3.35 9.55 -12.31
CA PHE A 50 2.14 10.13 -11.73
C PHE A 50 0.86 9.68 -12.42
N TRP A 51 0.90 9.44 -13.73
CA TRP A 51 -0.27 9.04 -14.52
C TRP A 51 -0.53 7.53 -14.48
N ASN A 52 0.52 6.71 -14.35
CA ASN A 52 0.36 5.26 -14.23
C ASN A 52 0.25 4.85 -12.76
N THR A 53 -0.97 4.66 -12.29
CA THR A 53 -1.26 4.28 -10.90
C THR A 53 -0.63 2.95 -10.51
N SER A 54 -0.53 1.99 -11.43
CA SER A 54 0.10 0.69 -11.17
C SER A 54 1.60 0.84 -10.94
N LEU A 55 2.30 1.59 -11.82
CA LEU A 55 3.72 1.91 -11.65
C LEU A 55 3.98 2.70 -10.37
N ASN A 56 3.13 3.68 -10.07
CA ASN A 56 3.21 4.46 -8.84
C ASN A 56 3.19 3.57 -7.60
N ASN A 57 2.22 2.65 -7.53
CA ASN A 57 2.08 1.74 -6.40
C ASN A 57 3.22 0.74 -6.33
N TYR A 58 3.68 0.25 -7.47
CA TYR A 58 4.81 -0.66 -7.55
C TYR A 58 6.07 -0.01 -6.99
N VAL A 59 6.40 1.22 -7.41
CA VAL A 59 7.55 1.97 -6.88
C VAL A 59 7.37 2.29 -5.39
N ARG A 60 6.17 2.72 -4.97
CA ARG A 60 5.86 2.94 -3.54
C ARG A 60 6.02 1.66 -2.71
N SER A 61 5.79 0.48 -3.29
CA SER A 61 6.01 -0.79 -2.60
C SER A 61 7.47 -1.08 -2.28
N TYR A 62 8.41 -0.41 -2.94
CA TYR A 62 9.84 -0.50 -2.63
C TYR A 62 10.29 0.64 -1.72
N LEU A 63 9.89 1.88 -2.02
CA LEU A 63 10.41 3.07 -1.35
C LEU A 63 9.67 3.41 -0.04
N PHE A 64 8.39 3.08 0.05
CA PHE A 64 7.49 3.47 1.13
C PHE A 64 6.60 2.29 1.56
N ALA A 65 7.21 1.11 1.69
CA ALA A 65 6.50 -0.07 2.15
C ALA A 65 6.03 0.13 3.61
N ALA A 66 4.78 -0.22 3.88
CA ALA A 66 4.29 -0.38 5.23
C ALA A 66 4.77 -1.73 5.78
N HIS A 67 5.33 -1.72 6.99
CA HIS A 67 5.89 -2.91 7.63
C HIS A 67 5.06 -3.45 8.78
N THR A 68 4.25 -2.59 9.40
CA THR A 68 3.47 -2.94 10.58
C THR A 68 2.09 -2.29 10.52
N TYR A 69 1.11 -3.01 11.05
CA TYR A 69 -0.22 -2.51 11.36
C TYR A 69 -0.35 -2.32 12.88
N THR A 70 -0.90 -1.18 13.29
CA THR A 70 -1.24 -0.86 14.67
C THR A 70 -2.64 -0.25 14.71
N CYS A 71 -3.50 -0.78 15.57
CA CYS A 71 -4.83 -0.22 15.83
C CYS A 71 -4.70 0.90 16.87
N GLU A 72 -5.08 2.12 16.50
CA GLU A 72 -4.87 3.31 17.34
C GLU A 72 -5.89 3.44 18.49
N TYR A 73 -7.09 2.85 18.33
CA TYR A 73 -8.19 3.01 19.29
C TYR A 73 -8.24 1.98 20.42
N TYR A 74 -7.77 0.76 20.20
CA TYR A 74 -7.95 -0.32 21.18
C TYR A 74 -6.61 -0.65 21.85
N ASP A 75 -6.52 -0.33 23.15
CA ASP A 75 -5.33 -0.58 23.97
C ASP A 75 -4.95 -2.06 24.04
N SER A 76 -5.92 -2.98 23.88
CA SER A 76 -5.65 -4.43 23.82
C SER A 76 -4.81 -4.86 22.62
N LEU A 77 -4.73 -4.03 21.56
CA LEU A 77 -3.86 -4.25 20.40
C LEU A 77 -2.66 -3.30 20.31
N LYS A 78 -2.59 -2.23 21.12
CA LYS A 78 -1.42 -1.34 21.14
C LYS A 78 -0.07 -2.04 21.33
N PRO A 79 0.07 -3.10 22.16
CA PRO A 79 1.35 -3.80 22.29
C PRO A 79 1.63 -4.81 21.16
N HIS A 80 0.69 -5.04 20.23
CA HIS A 80 0.78 -6.11 19.24
C HIS A 80 0.68 -5.54 17.82
N SER A 81 1.76 -4.90 17.37
CA SER A 81 1.91 -4.49 15.98
C SER A 81 1.92 -5.74 15.09
N LEU A 82 0.88 -5.92 14.27
CA LEU A 82 0.82 -7.02 13.31
C LEU A 82 1.83 -6.73 12.18
N PRO A 83 2.82 -7.60 11.94
CA PRO A 83 3.74 -7.39 10.84
C PRO A 83 2.99 -7.55 9.51
N LEU A 84 3.38 -6.76 8.52
CA LEU A 84 2.83 -6.81 7.17
C LEU A 84 3.79 -7.56 6.23
N PRO A 85 3.26 -8.24 5.19
CA PRO A 85 4.08 -8.80 4.13
C PRO A 85 5.00 -7.74 3.50
N LYS A 86 6.12 -8.19 2.94
CA LYS A 86 7.00 -7.30 2.18
C LYS A 86 6.22 -6.67 1.03
N ARG A 87 6.59 -5.44 0.68
CA ARG A 87 6.01 -4.70 -0.45
C ARG A 87 4.50 -4.42 -0.29
N SER A 88 4.05 -4.24 0.95
CA SER A 88 2.71 -3.74 1.26
C SER A 88 2.69 -2.22 1.25
N VAL A 89 1.68 -1.60 0.64
CA VAL A 89 1.48 -0.14 0.59
C VAL A 89 0.12 0.17 1.18
N LEU A 90 0.07 1.06 2.16
CA LEU A 90 -1.20 1.52 2.71
C LEU A 90 -1.99 2.27 1.63
N LYS A 91 -3.23 1.84 1.38
CA LYS A 91 -4.12 2.46 0.40
C LYS A 91 -5.18 3.33 1.03
N GLY A 92 -5.57 3.01 2.25
CA GLY A 92 -6.49 3.80 3.04
C GLY A 92 -6.94 3.03 4.27
N LYS A 93 -7.94 3.60 4.93
CA LYS A 93 -8.52 3.11 6.16
C LYS A 93 -10.03 3.36 6.09
N SER A 94 -10.86 2.35 6.39
CA SER A 94 -12.30 2.61 6.59
C SER A 94 -12.56 3.20 7.98
N ASP A 95 -11.78 2.76 8.96
CA ASP A 95 -11.67 3.34 10.30
C ASP A 95 -10.22 3.13 10.81
N ALA A 96 -9.85 3.64 11.98
CA ALA A 96 -8.46 3.55 12.44
C ALA A 96 -7.97 2.12 12.75
N CYS A 97 -8.85 1.11 12.76
CA CYS A 97 -8.52 -0.30 12.99
C CYS A 97 -8.98 -1.23 11.84
N SER A 98 -9.25 -0.63 10.68
CA SER A 98 -9.66 -1.31 9.46
C SER A 98 -8.93 -0.74 8.23
N PRO A 99 -7.57 -0.79 8.19
CA PRO A 99 -6.81 -0.42 7.01
C PRO A 99 -6.95 -1.45 5.89
N PHE A 100 -6.76 -0.97 4.67
CA PHE A 100 -6.54 -1.81 3.50
C PHE A 100 -5.19 -1.45 2.87
N TYR A 101 -4.44 -2.49 2.55
CA TYR A 101 -3.11 -2.45 1.97
C TYR A 101 -3.15 -3.07 0.59
N LEU A 102 -2.31 -2.56 -0.31
CA LEU A 102 -1.99 -3.23 -1.56
C LEU A 102 -0.67 -3.97 -1.37
N THR A 103 -0.65 -5.29 -1.56
CA THR A 103 0.55 -6.12 -1.48
C THR A 103 0.94 -6.66 -2.84
N PHE A 104 2.24 -6.58 -3.15
CA PHE A 104 2.82 -7.17 -4.36
C PHE A 104 3.44 -8.55 -4.09
N SER A 105 3.21 -9.11 -2.90
CA SER A 105 3.54 -10.50 -2.59
C SER A 105 2.51 -11.43 -3.22
N LYS A 106 2.90 -12.68 -3.53
CA LYS A 106 1.95 -13.67 -4.04
C LYS A 106 0.98 -14.08 -2.94
N ASP A 107 -0.21 -14.51 -3.33
CA ASP A 107 -1.27 -14.95 -2.42
C ASP A 107 -0.78 -16.04 -1.44
N LYS A 108 -0.10 -17.06 -1.96
CA LYS A 108 0.46 -18.16 -1.15
C LYS A 108 1.48 -17.67 -0.14
N ASP A 109 2.31 -16.70 -0.53
CA ASP A 109 3.34 -16.13 0.34
C ASP A 109 2.69 -15.32 1.47
N VAL A 110 1.62 -14.58 1.19
CA VAL A 110 0.88 -13.82 2.20
C VAL A 110 0.17 -14.74 3.19
N ILE A 111 -0.47 -15.79 2.69
CA ILE A 111 -1.14 -16.79 3.56
C ILE A 111 -0.12 -17.47 4.47
N SER A 112 0.98 -17.99 3.92
CA SER A 112 2.04 -18.65 4.70
C SER A 112 2.71 -17.71 5.70
N PHE A 113 2.90 -16.43 5.33
CA PHE A 113 3.41 -15.40 6.22
C PHE A 113 2.51 -15.23 7.45
N TYR A 114 1.20 -15.03 7.25
CA TYR A 114 0.28 -14.84 8.36
C TYR A 114 0.06 -16.09 9.20
N GLU A 115 0.08 -17.28 8.59
CA GLU A 115 0.04 -18.53 9.34
C GLU A 115 1.19 -18.61 10.35
N THR A 116 2.41 -18.31 9.91
CA THR A 116 3.60 -18.31 10.76
C THR A 116 3.47 -17.30 11.90
N VAL A 117 3.03 -16.08 11.59
CA VAL A 117 2.82 -15.01 12.58
C VAL A 117 1.77 -15.40 13.61
N LEU A 118 0.65 -15.98 13.18
CA LEU A 118 -0.45 -16.37 14.06
C LEU A 118 -0.08 -17.57 14.95
N ILE A 119 0.70 -18.52 14.44
CA ILE A 119 1.27 -19.61 15.26
C ILE A 119 2.15 -19.02 16.36
N GLU A 120 3.04 -18.08 16.02
CA GLU A 120 3.91 -17.42 17.00
C GLU A 120 3.09 -16.66 18.05
N TRP A 121 2.05 -15.93 17.62
CA TRP A 121 1.16 -15.19 18.51
C TRP A 121 0.37 -16.10 19.44
N LYS A 122 -0.08 -17.27 18.95
CA LYS A 122 -0.74 -18.29 19.76
C LYS A 122 0.21 -18.85 20.82
N ASN A 123 1.46 -19.15 20.44
CA ASN A 123 2.48 -19.67 21.36
C ASN A 123 2.85 -18.65 22.45
N LYS A 124 2.85 -17.37 22.10
CA LYS A 124 3.04 -16.24 23.03
C LYS A 124 1.78 -15.88 23.84
N LYS A 125 0.68 -16.63 23.67
CA LYS A 125 -0.63 -16.38 24.30
C LYS A 125 -1.23 -14.99 24.01
N LEU A 126 -0.87 -14.39 22.87
CA LEU A 126 -1.42 -13.11 22.43
C LEU A 126 -2.83 -13.27 21.81
N ILE A 127 -3.09 -14.45 21.26
CA ILE A 127 -4.38 -14.86 20.71
C ILE A 127 -4.80 -16.19 21.36
N SER A 128 -6.09 -16.41 21.52
CA SER A 128 -6.63 -17.68 22.02
C SER A 128 -6.65 -18.76 20.95
N GLY A 129 -6.80 -18.36 19.68
CA GLY A 129 -6.78 -19.25 18.54
C GLY A 129 -6.93 -18.51 17.22
N PHE A 130 -6.83 -19.24 16.12
CA PHE A 130 -7.11 -18.74 14.78
C PHE A 130 -7.57 -19.89 13.88
N HIS A 131 -8.32 -19.56 12.83
CA HIS A 131 -8.71 -20.52 11.79
C HIS A 131 -8.67 -19.87 10.41
N TYR A 132 -8.46 -20.69 9.39
CA TYR A 132 -8.49 -20.27 8.00
C TYR A 132 -9.95 -20.14 7.52
N ALA A 133 -10.24 -19.10 6.74
CA ALA A 133 -11.56 -18.86 6.18
C ALA A 133 -11.46 -18.35 4.74
N GLU A 134 -12.41 -18.80 3.92
CA GLU A 134 -12.66 -18.25 2.58
C GLU A 134 -14.07 -17.69 2.54
N ARG A 135 -14.25 -16.52 1.92
CA ARG A 135 -15.55 -15.86 1.82
C ARG A 135 -15.67 -15.10 0.52
N ASP A 136 -16.90 -14.97 0.03
CA ASP A 136 -17.18 -14.15 -1.14
C ASP A 136 -17.13 -12.67 -0.77
N HIS A 137 -16.46 -11.88 -1.61
CA HIS A 137 -16.37 -10.44 -1.43
C HIS A 137 -17.66 -9.76 -1.92
N GLN A 138 -18.17 -8.78 -1.18
CA GLN A 138 -19.42 -8.08 -1.51
C GLN A 138 -19.43 -7.42 -2.90
N TYR A 139 -18.24 -7.08 -3.43
CA TYR A 139 -18.08 -6.46 -4.75
C TYR A 139 -17.56 -7.44 -5.82
N GLY A 140 -17.66 -8.75 -5.57
CA GLY A 140 -17.20 -9.81 -6.46
C GLY A 140 -15.78 -10.31 -6.16
N GLY A 141 -15.51 -11.57 -6.51
CA GLY A 141 -14.26 -12.28 -6.21
C GLY A 141 -14.27 -13.02 -4.87
N LYS A 142 -13.17 -13.72 -4.57
CA LYS A 142 -12.98 -14.47 -3.32
C LYS A 142 -11.96 -13.80 -2.43
N GLU A 143 -12.29 -13.70 -1.15
CA GLU A 143 -11.34 -13.40 -0.09
C GLU A 143 -10.91 -14.67 0.61
N LYS A 144 -9.63 -14.74 0.96
CA LYS A 144 -9.09 -15.83 1.77
C LYS A 144 -8.13 -15.31 2.82
N GLY A 145 -8.05 -15.99 3.96
CA GLY A 145 -7.17 -15.56 5.04
C GLY A 145 -7.53 -16.19 6.37
N TYR A 146 -7.31 -15.45 7.44
CA TYR A 146 -7.44 -15.95 8.80
C TYR A 146 -8.32 -15.05 9.65
N VAL A 147 -9.06 -15.69 10.56
CA VAL A 147 -9.75 -15.04 11.66
C VAL A 147 -9.06 -15.48 12.95
N ALA A 148 -8.49 -14.53 13.67
CA ALA A 148 -7.84 -14.77 14.95
C ALA A 148 -8.72 -14.25 16.10
N SER A 149 -8.81 -15.04 17.17
CA SER A 149 -9.56 -14.70 18.38
C SER A 149 -8.63 -14.10 19.43
N ILE A 150 -8.96 -12.92 19.92
CA ILE A 150 -8.22 -12.21 20.96
C ILE A 150 -8.79 -12.64 22.33
N PRO A 151 -7.97 -12.72 23.40
CA PRO A 151 -8.44 -13.17 24.72
C PRO A 151 -9.57 -12.33 25.33
N ASP A 152 -9.75 -11.09 24.89
CA ASP A 152 -10.81 -10.17 25.35
C ASP A 152 -12.16 -10.39 24.64
N GLY A 153 -12.27 -11.43 23.81
CA GLY A 153 -13.47 -11.76 23.04
C GLY A 153 -13.57 -11.04 21.68
N ALA A 154 -12.59 -10.19 21.35
CA ALA A 154 -12.51 -9.56 20.04
C ALA A 154 -11.95 -10.52 18.97
N THR A 155 -12.14 -10.16 17.70
CA THR A 155 -11.57 -10.88 16.55
C THR A 155 -10.72 -9.96 15.68
N LEU A 156 -9.67 -10.54 15.11
CA LEU A 156 -8.82 -9.92 14.10
C LEU A 156 -9.00 -10.68 12.79
N ASP A 157 -9.65 -10.03 11.83
CA ASP A 157 -9.87 -10.54 10.49
C ASP A 157 -8.70 -10.09 9.60
N ILE A 158 -7.98 -11.04 8.99
CA ILE A 158 -6.89 -10.79 8.05
C ILE A 158 -7.22 -11.49 6.74
N PHE A 159 -7.60 -10.75 5.70
CA PHE A 159 -8.06 -11.32 4.43
C PHE A 159 -7.36 -10.70 3.24
N ILE A 160 -7.00 -11.52 2.26
CA ILE A 160 -6.52 -11.09 0.96
C ILE A 160 -7.61 -11.29 -0.09
N HIS A 161 -7.94 -10.23 -0.82
CA HIS A 161 -8.81 -10.26 -1.96
C HIS A 161 -7.98 -10.56 -3.21
N VAL A 162 -8.26 -11.71 -3.82
CA VAL A 162 -7.56 -12.16 -5.02
C VAL A 162 -8.37 -11.77 -6.23
N LEU A 163 -7.93 -10.70 -6.90
CA LEU A 163 -8.39 -10.38 -8.24
C LEU A 163 -7.71 -11.35 -9.23
N GLN A 164 -8.48 -12.21 -9.89
CA GLN A 164 -7.99 -12.96 -11.05
C GLN A 164 -7.50 -11.94 -12.09
N ASP A 165 -6.25 -12.11 -12.55
CA ASP A 165 -5.59 -11.34 -13.62
C ASP A 165 -5.12 -9.91 -13.35
N SER A 166 -5.00 -9.49 -12.08
CA SER A 166 -4.44 -8.17 -11.77
C SER A 166 -2.92 -8.17 -11.60
N TYR A 167 -2.21 -7.53 -12.53
CA TYR A 167 -0.80 -7.10 -12.36
C TYR A 167 -0.64 -6.00 -11.30
N GLU A 168 -1.73 -5.50 -10.72
CA GLU A 168 -1.76 -4.30 -9.88
C GLU A 168 -1.54 -4.58 -8.38
N GLY A 169 -1.22 -5.82 -8.00
CA GLY A 169 -1.09 -6.23 -6.61
C GLY A 169 -2.43 -6.66 -6.00
N GLN A 170 -2.37 -7.34 -4.86
CA GLN A 170 -3.53 -7.91 -4.18
C GLN A 170 -3.96 -7.02 -3.00
N MET A 171 -5.26 -6.90 -2.76
CA MET A 171 -5.76 -6.10 -1.64
C MET A 171 -5.76 -6.95 -0.36
N LEU A 172 -5.01 -6.50 0.64
CA LEU A 172 -4.98 -7.06 1.98
C LEU A 172 -5.81 -6.18 2.92
N SER A 173 -6.87 -6.73 3.46
CA SER A 173 -7.75 -6.12 4.45
C SER A 173 -7.44 -6.68 5.83
N ILE A 174 -7.21 -5.78 6.80
CA ILE A 174 -7.07 -6.16 8.21
C ILE A 174 -8.15 -5.40 8.97
N ARG A 175 -8.98 -6.11 9.73
CA ARG A 175 -10.09 -5.51 10.47
C ARG A 175 -10.15 -6.07 11.89
N PHE A 176 -10.15 -5.18 12.87
CA PHE A 176 -10.46 -5.54 14.24
C PHE A 176 -11.97 -5.41 14.50
N LYS A 177 -12.57 -6.41 15.13
CA LYS A 177 -13.99 -6.41 15.52
C LYS A 177 -14.12 -6.79 16.98
N ARG A 178 -14.92 -6.04 17.72
CA ARG A 178 -15.32 -6.43 19.08
C ARG A 178 -16.78 -6.87 19.02
N SER A 179 -17.07 -8.09 19.44
CA SER A 179 -18.45 -8.50 19.70
C SER A 179 -18.95 -7.65 20.87
N GLY A 180 -19.90 -6.76 20.58
CA GLY A 180 -20.62 -5.97 21.58
C GLY A 180 -21.70 -6.79 22.25
#